data_AF-A0A174AC47-F1
#
_entry.id   AF-A0A174AC47-F1
#
_cell.length_a   1.000
_cell.length_b   1.000
_cell.length_c   1.000
_cell.angle_alpha   90.00
_cell.angle_beta   90.00
_cell.angle_gamma   90.00
#
_symmetry.space_group_name_H-M   'P 1'
#
loop_
_entity.id
_entity.type
_entity.pdbx_description
1 polymer ?
#
loop_
_entity_poly.entity_id
_entity_poly.type
_entity_poly.pdbx_seq_one_letter_code
_entity_poly.pdbx_strand_id
1 'polypeptide(L)' 'MEIVIPNLKGVPYDPVQAVRIIDPQQMKLYLKHGLKPLDVYYSPDVIVMVFDKKESYPYYKEYQNHTLE' A
#
# COMPACT_ATOMS: atom_id res chain seq x y z
N MET A 1 -14.74 -24.97 -4.35
CA MET A 1 -14.93 -23.60 -4.86
C MET A 1 -13.96 -22.74 -4.08
N GLU A 2 -12.96 -22.15 -4.75
CA GLU A 2 -11.93 -21.35 -4.09
C GLU A 2 -12.51 -19.97 -3.76
N ILE A 3 -12.45 -19.56 -2.49
CA ILE A 3 -12.91 -18.25 -2.05
C ILE A 3 -11.76 -17.28 -2.28
N VAL A 4 -11.88 -16.43 -3.30
CA VAL A 4 -10.91 -15.36 -3.58
C VAL A 4 -11.22 -14.18 -2.67
N ILE A 5 -10.34 -13.90 -1.72
CA ILE A 5 -10.42 -12.70 -0.88
C ILE A 5 -9.68 -11.56 -1.61
N PRO A 6 -10.34 -10.44 -1.94
CA PRO A 6 -9.69 -9.33 -2.64
C PRO A 6 -8.55 -8.74 -1.80
N ASN A 7 -7.46 -8.35 -2.47
CA ASN A 7 -6.29 -7.69 -1.87
C ASN A 7 -6.50 -6.18 -1.71
N LEU A 8 -7.71 -5.77 -1.32
CA LEU A 8 -8.07 -4.39 -1.03
C LEU A 8 -8.90 -4.37 0.24
N LYS A 9 -8.59 -3.45 1.16
CA LYS A 9 -9.48 -3.10 2.26
C LYS A 9 -10.55 -2.18 1.70
N GLY A 10 -11.66 -2.74 1.21
CA GLY A 10 -12.81 -2.00 0.66
C GLY A 10 -13.59 -1.19 1.72
N VAL A 11 -12.89 -0.41 2.55
CA VAL A 11 -13.40 0.27 3.73
C VAL A 11 -13.13 1.77 3.58
N PRO A 12 -14.11 2.64 3.92
CA PRO A 12 -13.84 4.08 4.02
C PRO A 12 -12.64 4.34 4.94
N TYR A 13 -11.75 5.25 4.54
CA TYR A 13 -10.56 5.59 5.31
C TYR A 13 -10.49 7.10 5.58
N ASP A 14 -9.91 7.46 6.72
CA ASP A 14 -9.56 8.85 7.03
C ASP A 14 -8.29 9.23 6.24
N PRO A 15 -8.33 10.27 5.38
CA PRO A 15 -7.17 10.70 4.62
C PRO A 15 -5.97 11.10 5.50
N VAL A 16 -6.18 11.48 6.77
CA VAL A 16 -5.10 11.79 7.72
C VAL A 16 -4.35 10.53 8.18
N GLN A 17 -5.05 9.39 8.24
CA GLN A 17 -4.52 8.09 8.61
C GLN A 17 -4.05 7.27 7.40
N ALA A 18 -4.06 7.86 6.20
CA ALA A 18 -3.66 7.19 4.98
C ALA A 18 -2.42 7.85 4.35
N VAL A 19 -1.62 7.05 3.65
CA VAL A 19 -0.48 7.53 2.85
C VAL A 19 -0.66 7.10 1.40
N ARG A 20 -0.29 7.98 0.48
CA ARG A 20 -0.28 7.72 -0.96
C ARG A 20 1.14 7.40 -1.38
N ILE A 21 1.30 6.25 -2.02
CA ILE A 21 2.57 5.83 -2.61
C ILE A 21 2.39 5.83 -4.12
N ILE A 22 3.36 6.42 -4.82
CA ILE A 22 3.43 6.45 -6.29
C ILE A 22 4.67 5.72 -6.84
N ASP A 23 5.63 5.41 -5.98
CA ASP A 23 6.85 4.69 -6.34
C ASP A 23 6.54 3.21 -6.57
N PRO A 24 6.68 2.69 -7.81
CA PRO A 24 6.36 1.31 -8.13
C PRO A 24 7.21 0.29 -7.35
N GLN A 25 8.46 0.62 -7.02
CA GLN A 25 9.33 -0.29 -6.27
C GLN A 25 8.84 -0.42 -4.83
N GLN A 26 8.51 0.70 -4.19
CA GLN A 26 7.95 0.71 -2.84
C GLN A 26 6.61 -0.04 -2.79
N MET A 27 5.70 0.21 -3.74
CA MET A 27 4.43 -0.52 -3.84
C MET A 27 4.65 -2.03 -3.93
N LYS A 28 5.52 -2.46 -4.84
CA LYS A 28 5.83 -3.88 -5.06
C LYS A 28 6.32 -4.54 -3.77
N LEU A 29 7.24 -3.90 -3.05
CA LEU A 29 7.80 -4.44 -1.82
C LEU A 29 6.72 -4.53 -0.72
N TYR A 30 5.89 -3.52 -0.57
CA TYR A 30 4.81 -3.53 0.43
C TYR A 30 3.84 -4.70 0.17
N LEU A 31 3.44 -4.88 -1.09
CA LEU A 31 2.58 -6.00 -1.50
C LEU A 31 3.25 -7.36 -1.30
N LYS A 32 4.56 -7.48 -1.63
CA LYS A 32 5.34 -8.72 -1.45
C LYS A 32 5.35 -9.17 0.02
N HIS A 33 5.39 -8.22 0.94
CA HIS A 33 5.35 -8.45 2.39
C HIS A 33 3.93 -8.53 2.97
N GLY A 34 2.90 -8.59 2.11
CA GLY A 34 1.52 -8.85 2.51
C GLY A 34 0.75 -7.62 3.01
N LEU A 35 1.33 -6.41 2.93
CA LEU A 35 0.61 -5.19 3.26
C LEU A 35 -0.44 -4.91 2.19
N LYS A 36 -1.71 -4.82 2.60
CA LYS A 36 -2.84 -4.62 1.68
C LYS A 36 -3.14 -3.14 1.50
N PRO A 37 -3.30 -2.65 0.27
CA PRO A 37 -3.77 -1.29 0.03
C PRO A 37 -5.20 -1.10 0.55
N LEU A 38 -5.48 0.11 1.03
CA LEU A 38 -6.80 0.63 1.31
C LEU A 38 -7.55 0.94 0.01
N ASP A 39 -6.86 1.57 -0.93
CA ASP A 39 -7.45 1.99 -2.20
C ASP A 39 -6.37 2.05 -3.30
N VAL A 40 -6.81 1.95 -4.55
CA VAL A 40 -5.98 2.06 -5.74
C VAL A 40 -6.74 2.86 -6.79
N TYR A 41 -6.17 3.98 -7.20
CA TYR A 41 -6.75 4.84 -8.23
C TYR A 41 -5.68 5.37 -9.17
N TYR A 42 -6.13 5.85 -10.33
CA TYR A 42 -5.27 6.45 -11.34
C TYR A 42 -5.36 7.97 -11.28
N SER A 43 -4.22 8.67 -11.35
CA SER A 43 -4.18 10.13 -11.24
C SER A 43 -3.01 10.72 -12.02
N PRO A 44 -3.28 11.71 -12.87
CA PRO A 44 -3.72 11.49 -14.24
C PRO A 44 -2.85 10.51 -15.06
N ASP A 45 -1.59 10.26 -14.69
CA ASP A 45 -0.67 9.36 -15.43
C ASP A 45 0.09 8.37 -14.53
N VAL A 46 -0.21 8.37 -13.22
CA VAL A 46 0.41 7.45 -12.26
C VAL A 46 -0.63 6.63 -11.51
N ILE A 47 -0.30 5.36 -11.25
CA ILE A 47 -1.03 4.54 -10.29
C ILE A 47 -0.70 5.06 -8.89
N VAL A 48 -1.73 5.32 -8.10
CA VAL A 48 -1.58 5.67 -6.69
C VAL A 48 -2.12 4.51 -5.86
N MET A 49 -1.29 3.99 -4.97
CA MET A 49 -1.73 3.03 -3.94
C MET A 49 -1.81 3.73 -2.60
N VAL A 50 -2.96 3.57 -1.95
CA VAL A 50 -3.23 4.14 -0.64
C VAL A 50 -3.03 3.05 0.41
N PHE A 51 -2.27 3.33 1.45
CA PHE A 51 -2.03 2.42 2.58
C PHE A 51 -2.39 3.07 3.90
N ASP A 52 -2.74 2.25 4.89
CA ASP A 52 -2.86 2.71 6.27
C ASP A 52 -1.50 3.19 6.78
N LYS A 53 -1.45 4.41 7.32
CA LYS A 53 -0.22 5.06 7.76
C LYS A 53 0.47 4.31 8.90
N LYS A 54 -0.30 3.74 9.82
CA LYS A 54 0.24 3.01 10.98
C LYS A 54 0.78 1.66 10.55
N GLU A 55 0.04 0.93 9.72
CA GLU A 55 0.45 -0.38 9.22
C GLU A 55 1.63 -0.30 8.24
N SER A 56 1.70 0.76 7.43
CA SER A 56 2.79 0.96 6.46
C SER A 56 4.09 1.50 7.07
N TYR A 57 4.05 2.08 8.27
CA TYR A 57 5.21 2.76 8.86
C TYR A 57 6.44 1.84 9.11
N PRO A 58 6.31 0.59 9.57
CA PRO A 58 7.45 -0.32 9.69
C PRO A 58 8.13 -0.57 8.34
N TYR A 59 7.36 -0.89 7.30
CA TYR A 59 7.86 -1.10 5.94
C TYR A 59 8.49 0.15 5.36
N TYR A 60 7.96 1.34 5.68
CA TYR A 60 8.56 2.60 5.27
C TYR A 60 9.98 2.76 5.83
N LYS A 61 10.18 2.45 7.11
CA LYS A 61 11.52 2.51 7.72
C LYS A 61 12.48 1.52 7.07
N GLU A 62 12.04 0.29 6.82
CA GLU A 62 12.86 -0.73 6.14
C GLU A 62 13.16 -0.33 4.70
N TYR A 63 12.20 0.27 4.00
CA TYR A 63 12.36 0.79 2.64
C TYR A 63 13.41 1.92 2.59
N GLN A 64 13.31 2.90 3.50
CA GLN A 64 14.27 4.00 3.61
C GLN A 64 15.68 3.51 3.95
N ASN A 65 15.80 2.42 4.71
CA ASN A 65 17.08 1.82 5.06
C ASN A 65 17.61 0.84 4.00
N HIS A 66 16.90 0.64 2.88
CA HIS A 66 17.21 -0.37 1.86
C HIS A 66 17.31 -1.81 2.40
N THR A 67 16.57 -2.12 3.47
CA THR A 67 16.52 -3.45 4.07
C THR A 67 15.23 -4.20 3.77
N LEU A 68 14.27 -3.57 3.09
CA LEU A 68 13.03 -4.21 2.65
C LEU A 68 13.25 -4.93 1.31
N GLU A 69 13.22 -6.27 1.32
CA GLU A 69 13.55 -7.12 0.16
C GLU A 69 12.39 -7.93 -0.42
#